data_AF-A0A0B0IF53-F1
#
_entry.id   AF-A0A0B0IF53-F1
#
_cell.length_a   1.000
_cell.length_b   1.000
_cell.length_c   1.000
_cell.angle_alpha   90.00
_cell.angle_beta   90.00
_cell.angle_gamma   90.00
#
_symmetry.space_group_name_H-M   'P 1'
#
loop_
_entity.id
_entity.type
_entity.pdbx_description
1 polymer ?
#
loop_
_entity_poly.entity_id
_entity_poly.type
_entity_poly.pdbx_seq_one_letter_code
_entity_poly.pdbx_strand_id
1 'polypeptide(L)'
;MKKLVIATTVCLLLVAGVVHANQEKDIVSPESELYETVRVIEETTIELTKDPGEKTLLEDEYAKNRLLEAEEMLAVGNEEAAESSIDDYNEHMDAIEKNLAEAKERGKDISEVEVIINENMEKRSENLRSLLDRDDIPEQAKAGITKAIENQAKAKQRAEEARSQARAKGNGASQEKGKQEKQKGQERAEQARQQGQERAEQGQANKPENPGRP
;
A
#
# COMPACT_ATOMS: atom_id res chain seq x y z
N MET A 1 40.69 39.35 37.59
CA MET A 1 40.81 38.09 36.83
C MET A 1 41.20 36.96 37.76
N LYS A 2 40.24 36.11 38.15
CA LYS A 2 40.46 34.80 38.77
C LYS A 2 39.40 33.85 38.22
N LYS A 3 39.85 32.78 37.58
CA LYS A 3 39.05 31.71 37.00
C LYS A 3 38.51 30.85 38.15
N LEU A 4 37.23 30.50 38.15
CA LEU A 4 36.68 29.44 38.98
C LEU A 4 36.09 28.36 38.09
N VAL A 5 36.62 27.17 38.30
CA VAL A 5 36.43 25.94 37.53
C VAL A 5 35.27 25.15 38.16
N ILE A 6 34.31 24.80 37.30
CA ILE A 6 33.55 23.54 37.17
C ILE A 6 33.53 22.58 38.38
N ALA A 7 32.32 22.21 38.79
CA ALA A 7 32.02 20.86 39.29
C ALA A 7 30.57 20.50 38.92
N THR A 8 30.33 20.17 37.65
CA THR A 8 29.06 19.58 37.20
C THR A 8 29.14 18.08 37.48
N THR A 9 28.56 17.66 38.60
CA THR A 9 28.47 16.25 38.98
C THR A 9 27.47 15.57 38.06
N VAL A 10 27.97 14.95 36.99
CA VAL A 10 27.23 13.99 36.16
C VAL A 10 26.99 12.76 37.03
N CYS A 11 25.77 12.62 37.53
CA CYS A 11 25.33 11.44 38.24
C CYS A 11 25.13 10.32 37.20
N LEU A 12 26.14 9.47 37.05
CA LEU A 12 26.02 8.17 36.37
C LEU A 12 25.04 7.30 37.18
N LEU A 13 23.76 7.32 36.81
CA LEU A 13 22.83 6.26 37.18
C LEU A 13 23.04 5.10 36.20
N LEU A 14 23.98 4.23 36.56
CA LEU A 14 24.12 2.89 35.99
C LEU A 14 22.93 2.04 36.45
N VAL A 15 21.85 2.04 35.66
CA VAL A 15 20.85 0.99 35.70
C VAL A 15 21.44 -0.23 34.98
N ALA A 16 22.24 -1.01 35.70
CA ALA A 16 22.59 -2.37 35.29
C ALA A 16 21.39 -3.28 35.60
N GLY A 17 20.33 -3.12 34.81
CA GLY A 17 19.20 -4.04 34.76
C GLY A 17 19.54 -5.21 33.83
N VAL A 18 19.36 -6.41 34.31
CA VAL A 18 19.61 -7.67 33.63
C VAL A 18 18.74 -7.73 32.37
N VAL A 19 19.34 -7.55 31.19
CA VAL A 19 18.67 -7.81 29.90
C VAL A 19 18.40 -9.31 29.84
N HIS A 20 17.18 -9.69 30.23
CA HIS A 20 16.64 -10.98 29.87
C HIS A 20 16.42 -10.93 28.37
N ALA A 21 17.09 -11.82 27.65
CA ALA A 21 16.80 -12.13 26.25
C ALA A 21 15.44 -12.84 26.15
N ASN A 22 14.38 -12.13 26.52
CA ASN A 22 13.05 -12.38 26.03
C ASN A 22 13.03 -11.82 24.61
N GLN A 23 12.40 -12.49 23.64
CA GLN A 23 12.23 -11.92 22.31
C GLN A 23 11.55 -10.55 22.48
N GLU A 24 12.30 -9.46 22.29
CA GLU A 24 11.78 -8.10 22.47
C GLU A 24 10.63 -7.92 21.49
N LYS A 25 9.40 -7.94 22.03
CA LYS A 25 8.28 -7.35 21.31
C LYS A 25 8.54 -5.85 21.36
N ASP A 26 8.76 -5.23 20.20
CA ASP A 26 8.97 -3.77 20.05
C ASP A 26 7.65 -2.98 20.29
N ILE A 27 6.89 -3.33 21.33
CA ILE A 27 5.65 -2.64 21.70
C ILE A 27 5.70 -2.21 23.16
N VAL A 28 4.98 -1.13 23.47
CA VAL A 28 4.73 -0.72 24.85
C VAL A 28 3.43 -1.36 25.30
N SER A 29 3.50 -2.17 26.36
CA SER A 29 2.33 -2.85 26.93
C SER A 29 1.21 -1.86 27.26
N PRO A 30 -0.06 -2.19 26.98
CA PRO A 30 -1.22 -1.39 27.39
C PRO A 30 -1.27 -1.08 28.90
N GLU A 31 -0.67 -1.93 29.72
CA GLU A 31 -0.58 -1.74 31.18
C GLU A 31 0.55 -0.78 31.62
N SER A 32 1.35 -0.28 30.67
CA SER A 32 2.45 0.64 30.96
C SER A 32 1.94 2.05 31.22
N GLU A 33 2.52 2.74 32.21
CA GLU A 33 2.25 4.16 32.47
C GLU A 33 2.57 5.07 31.26
N LEU A 34 3.46 4.61 30.37
CA LEU A 34 3.85 5.35 29.17
C LEU A 34 2.96 5.05 27.96
N TYR A 35 2.03 4.09 28.06
CA TYR A 35 1.20 3.65 26.94
C TYR A 35 0.42 4.81 26.29
N GLU A 36 -0.30 5.58 27.10
CA GLU A 36 -1.04 6.76 26.64
C GLU A 36 -0.14 7.79 25.94
N THR A 37 1.10 7.95 26.41
CA THR A 37 2.04 8.88 25.79
C THR A 37 2.47 8.37 24.40
N VAL A 38 2.69 7.06 24.27
CA VAL A 38 3.00 6.43 22.98
C VAL A 38 1.81 6.61 22.02
N ARG A 39 0.58 6.32 22.46
CA ARG A 39 -0.64 6.49 21.66
C ARG A 39 -0.78 7.90 21.09
N VAL A 40 -0.56 8.93 21.91
CA VAL A 40 -0.60 10.33 21.47
C VAL A 40 0.48 10.65 20.42
N ILE A 41 1.69 10.10 20.59
CA ILE A 41 2.78 10.27 19.63
C ILE A 41 2.44 9.58 18.30
N GLU A 42 1.88 8.37 18.34
CA GLU A 42 1.44 7.61 17.17
C GLU A 42 0.38 8.39 16.37
N GLU A 43 -0.68 8.85 17.04
CA GLU A 43 -1.74 9.67 16.44
C GLU A 43 -1.18 10.96 15.81
N THR A 44 -0.33 11.68 16.54
CA THR A 44 0.31 12.91 16.05
C THR A 44 1.18 12.61 14.83
N THR A 45 1.87 11.47 14.81
CA THR A 45 2.74 11.07 13.70
C THR A 45 1.91 10.77 12.45
N ILE A 46 0.78 10.08 12.59
CA ILE A 46 -0.18 9.90 11.49
C ILE A 46 -0.72 11.24 11.00
N GLU A 47 -1.15 12.13 11.91
CA GLU A 47 -1.74 13.41 11.54
C GLU A 47 -0.75 14.28 10.73
N LEU A 48 0.51 14.33 11.17
CA LEU A 48 1.56 15.11 10.53
C LEU A 48 2.07 14.51 9.21
N THR A 49 1.84 13.22 8.98
CA THR A 49 2.26 12.54 7.75
C THR A 49 1.31 12.89 6.60
N LYS A 50 1.87 13.51 5.55
CA LYS A 50 1.07 14.03 4.41
C LYS A 50 1.02 13.11 3.22
N ASP A 51 2.08 12.33 3.00
CA ASP A 51 2.10 11.38 1.89
C ASP A 51 1.19 10.20 2.24
N PRO A 52 0.18 9.88 1.42
CA PRO A 52 -0.76 8.82 1.74
C PRO A 52 -0.10 7.42 1.69
N GLY A 53 0.99 7.24 0.93
CA GLY A 53 1.76 6.00 0.92
C GLY A 53 2.53 5.80 2.22
N GLU A 54 3.26 6.83 2.68
CA GLU A 54 3.94 6.81 3.99
C GLU A 54 2.94 6.63 5.13
N LYS A 55 1.82 7.35 5.10
CA LYS A 55 0.75 7.20 6.09
C LYS A 55 0.22 5.76 6.12
N THR A 56 0.02 5.15 4.96
CA THR A 56 -0.41 3.75 4.88
C THR A 56 0.57 2.79 5.58
N LEU A 57 1.88 3.01 5.43
CA LEU A 57 2.89 2.18 6.09
C LEU A 57 2.90 2.38 7.61
N LEU A 58 2.67 3.61 8.09
CA LEU A 58 2.52 3.88 9.53
C LEU A 58 1.30 3.18 10.14
N GLU A 59 0.15 3.30 9.48
CA GLU A 59 -1.08 2.60 9.91
C GLU A 59 -0.87 1.08 9.93
N ASP A 60 -0.10 0.54 8.98
CA ASP A 60 0.25 -0.88 8.92
C ASP A 60 1.13 -1.33 10.09
N GLU A 61 2.09 -0.51 10.45
CA GLU A 61 2.95 -0.72 11.62
C GLU A 61 2.14 -0.69 12.92
N TYR A 62 1.25 0.28 13.09
CA TYR A 62 0.43 0.39 14.30
C TYR A 62 -0.62 -0.71 14.39
N ALA A 63 -1.20 -1.13 13.26
CA ALA A 63 -2.03 -2.32 13.20
C ALA A 63 -1.26 -3.57 13.67
N LYS A 64 -0.01 -3.75 13.25
CA LYS A 64 0.84 -4.84 13.76
C LYS A 64 1.02 -4.71 15.28
N ASN A 65 1.30 -3.51 15.79
CA ASN A 65 1.47 -3.30 17.23
C ASN A 65 0.21 -3.67 18.01
N ARG A 66 -0.97 -3.28 17.53
CA ARG A 66 -2.25 -3.64 18.15
C ARG A 66 -2.46 -5.16 18.25
N LEU A 67 -2.07 -5.93 17.23
CA LEU A 67 -2.15 -7.39 17.34
C LEU A 67 -1.19 -7.96 18.39
N LEU A 68 0.02 -7.42 18.48
CA LEU A 68 0.99 -7.84 19.50
C LEU A 68 0.52 -7.51 20.92
N GLU A 69 -0.13 -6.37 21.09
CA GLU A 69 -0.77 -5.95 22.35
C GLU A 69 -1.91 -6.90 22.69
N ALA A 70 -2.80 -7.21 21.74
CA ALA A 70 -3.88 -8.17 21.95
C ALA A 70 -3.35 -9.54 22.38
N GLU A 71 -2.28 -10.03 21.74
CA GLU A 71 -1.62 -11.27 22.13
C GLU A 71 -1.07 -11.22 23.56
N GLU A 72 -0.45 -10.11 23.96
CA GLU A 72 0.07 -9.90 25.31
C GLU A 72 -1.05 -9.86 26.34
N MET A 73 -2.12 -9.12 26.07
CA MET A 73 -3.28 -8.99 26.96
C MET A 73 -4.02 -10.32 27.13
N LEU A 74 -4.18 -11.10 26.06
CA LEU A 74 -4.70 -12.48 26.15
C LEU A 74 -3.79 -13.38 26.99
N ALA A 75 -2.46 -13.23 26.90
CA ALA A 75 -1.53 -14.04 27.67
C ALA A 75 -1.60 -13.79 29.19
N VAL A 76 -2.00 -12.59 29.61
CA VAL A 76 -2.21 -12.25 31.03
C VAL A 76 -3.67 -12.35 31.47
N GLY A 77 -4.57 -12.78 30.58
CA GLY A 77 -6.00 -12.90 30.84
C GLY A 77 -6.74 -11.56 30.95
N ASN A 78 -6.16 -10.47 30.43
CA ASN A 78 -6.86 -9.18 30.32
C ASN A 78 -7.66 -9.14 29.01
N GLU A 79 -8.86 -9.72 29.06
CA GLU A 79 -9.74 -9.90 27.91
C GLU A 79 -10.24 -8.58 27.33
N GLU A 80 -10.56 -7.60 28.18
CA GLU A 80 -11.09 -6.29 27.78
C GLU A 80 -10.03 -5.48 27.03
N ALA A 81 -8.79 -5.47 27.53
CA ALA A 81 -7.69 -4.80 26.84
C ALA A 81 -7.36 -5.48 25.52
N ALA A 82 -7.40 -6.82 25.47
CA ALA A 82 -7.21 -7.56 24.23
C ALA A 82 -8.27 -7.22 23.17
N GLU A 83 -9.54 -7.13 23.58
CA GLU A 83 -10.63 -6.73 22.70
C GLU A 83 -10.41 -5.32 22.16
N SER A 84 -10.11 -4.35 23.04
CA SER A 84 -9.82 -2.98 22.61
C SER A 84 -8.69 -2.91 21.60
N SER A 85 -7.60 -3.68 21.79
CA SER A 85 -6.52 -3.76 20.81
C SER A 85 -6.97 -4.38 19.48
N ILE A 86 -7.87 -5.37 19.47
CA ILE A 86 -8.42 -5.94 18.22
C ILE A 86 -9.35 -4.95 17.49
N ASP A 87 -10.09 -4.13 18.23
CA ASP A 87 -10.90 -3.08 17.63
C ASP A 87 -10.02 -1.99 17.00
N ASP A 88 -9.01 -1.50 17.72
CA ASP A 88 -8.04 -0.55 17.19
C ASP A 88 -7.31 -1.11 15.95
N TYR A 89 -6.97 -2.40 15.97
CA TYR A 89 -6.42 -3.09 14.80
C TYR A 89 -7.33 -2.94 13.57
N ASN A 90 -8.64 -3.14 13.74
CA ASN A 90 -9.59 -3.01 12.64
C ASN A 90 -9.69 -1.55 12.15
N GLU A 91 -9.62 -0.57 13.05
CA GLU A 91 -9.63 0.85 12.67
C GLU A 91 -8.43 1.22 11.79
N HIS A 92 -7.22 0.74 12.15
CA HIS A 92 -6.03 0.92 11.31
C HIS A 92 -6.18 0.23 9.94
N MET A 93 -6.79 -0.96 9.88
CA MET A 93 -7.05 -1.64 8.60
C MET A 93 -8.00 -0.86 7.69
N ASP A 94 -9.05 -0.25 8.27
CA ASP A 94 -9.97 0.62 7.54
C ASP A 94 -9.26 1.91 7.06
N ALA A 95 -8.37 2.47 7.89
CA ALA A 95 -7.56 3.63 7.53
C ALA A 95 -6.59 3.32 6.37
N ILE A 96 -5.95 2.15 6.37
CA ILE A 96 -5.11 1.66 5.28
C ILE A 96 -5.89 1.64 3.95
N GLU A 97 -7.10 1.06 3.93
CA GLU A 97 -7.92 1.00 2.71
C GLU A 97 -8.24 2.42 2.18
N LYS A 98 -8.58 3.34 3.09
CA LYS A 98 -8.85 4.74 2.75
C LYS A 98 -7.62 5.45 2.20
N ASN A 99 -6.46 5.30 2.84
CA ASN A 99 -5.21 5.96 2.43
C ASN A 99 -4.73 5.44 1.07
N LEU A 100 -4.85 4.13 0.81
CA LEU A 100 -4.56 3.54 -0.50
C LEU A 100 -5.48 4.07 -1.60
N ALA A 101 -6.78 4.24 -1.30
CA ALA A 101 -7.73 4.83 -2.24
C ALA A 101 -7.38 6.30 -2.53
N GLU A 102 -7.10 7.10 -1.50
CA GLU A 102 -6.69 8.51 -1.63
C GLU A 102 -5.40 8.66 -2.46
N ALA A 103 -4.41 7.78 -2.25
CA ALA A 103 -3.18 7.79 -3.03
C ALA A 103 -3.43 7.55 -4.53
N LYS A 104 -4.30 6.58 -4.86
CA LYS A 104 -4.71 6.29 -6.24
C LYS A 104 -5.43 7.48 -6.88
N GLU A 105 -6.35 8.11 -6.15
CA GLU A 105 -7.07 9.30 -6.62
C GLU A 105 -6.13 10.47 -6.92
N ARG A 106 -5.05 10.60 -6.13
CA ARG A 106 -3.98 11.59 -6.35
C ARG A 106 -2.99 11.21 -7.44
N GLY A 107 -3.16 10.06 -8.09
CA GLY A 107 -2.25 9.57 -9.13
C GLY A 107 -0.85 9.22 -8.61
N LYS A 108 -0.72 8.91 -7.32
CA LYS A 108 0.54 8.44 -6.72
C LYS A 108 0.77 7.00 -7.15
N ASP A 109 2.01 6.67 -7.51
CA ASP A 109 2.42 5.28 -7.64
C ASP A 109 2.65 4.70 -6.25
N ILE A 110 1.79 3.78 -5.85
CA ILE A 110 1.83 3.08 -4.57
C ILE A 110 2.00 1.57 -4.75
N SER A 111 2.50 1.14 -5.90
CA SER A 111 2.62 -0.30 -6.22
C SER A 111 3.47 -1.05 -5.21
N GLU A 112 4.57 -0.45 -4.76
CA GLU A 112 5.46 -1.03 -3.73
C GLU A 112 4.77 -1.09 -2.36
N VAL A 113 4.09 -0.01 -1.96
CA VAL A 113 3.31 0.03 -0.71
C VAL A 113 2.25 -1.07 -0.72
N GLU A 114 1.50 -1.22 -1.82
CA GLU A 114 0.51 -2.31 -1.93
C GLU A 114 1.13 -3.70 -1.76
N VAL A 115 2.33 -3.95 -2.30
CA VAL A 115 3.01 -5.24 -2.13
C VAL A 115 3.31 -5.49 -0.65
N ILE A 116 3.91 -4.51 0.03
CA ILE A 116 4.26 -4.60 1.46
C ILE A 116 3.00 -4.86 2.30
N ILE A 117 1.93 -4.10 2.07
CA ILE A 117 0.67 -4.26 2.81
C ILE A 117 0.07 -5.64 2.57
N ASN A 118 0.07 -6.14 1.34
CA ASN A 118 -0.46 -7.48 1.05
C ASN A 118 0.35 -8.58 1.75
N GLU A 119 1.68 -8.50 1.74
CA GLU A 119 2.55 -9.45 2.45
C GLU A 119 2.32 -9.42 3.96
N ASN A 120 2.18 -8.23 4.54
CA ASN A 120 1.92 -8.06 5.97
C ASN A 120 0.51 -8.52 6.35
N MET A 121 -0.49 -8.26 5.51
CA MET A 121 -1.84 -8.78 5.69
C MET A 121 -1.85 -10.31 5.71
N GLU A 122 -1.12 -10.99 4.83
CA GLU A 122 -1.06 -12.47 4.82
C GLU A 122 -0.48 -13.02 6.13
N LYS A 123 0.63 -12.46 6.61
CA LYS A 123 1.22 -12.84 7.91
C LYS A 123 0.24 -12.60 9.06
N ARG A 124 -0.46 -11.45 9.07
CA ARG A 124 -1.46 -11.15 10.10
C ARG A 124 -2.68 -12.06 10.01
N SER A 125 -3.10 -12.45 8.81
CA SER A 125 -4.17 -13.45 8.64
C SER A 125 -3.80 -14.78 9.30
N GLU A 126 -2.55 -15.22 9.18
CA GLU A 126 -2.05 -16.43 9.82
C GLU A 126 -2.05 -16.28 11.34
N ASN A 127 -1.53 -15.16 11.87
CA ASN A 127 -1.56 -14.88 13.31
C ASN A 127 -2.98 -14.85 13.87
N LEU A 128 -3.91 -14.14 13.20
CA LEU A 128 -5.31 -14.06 13.61
C LEU A 128 -6.00 -15.43 13.63
N ARG A 129 -5.73 -16.28 12.63
CA ARG A 129 -6.24 -17.66 12.63
C ARG A 129 -5.66 -18.48 13.77
N SER A 130 -4.35 -18.36 13.99
CA SER A 130 -3.68 -19.03 15.11
C SER A 130 -4.22 -18.57 16.47
N LEU A 131 -4.63 -17.30 16.59
CA LEU A 131 -5.32 -16.83 17.78
C LEU A 131 -6.70 -17.45 17.87
N LEU A 132 -7.51 -17.39 16.81
CA LEU A 132 -8.86 -17.94 16.81
C LEU A 132 -8.95 -19.42 17.20
N ASP A 133 -7.93 -20.21 16.86
CA ASP A 133 -7.82 -21.64 17.17
C ASP A 133 -7.51 -21.94 18.66
N ARG A 134 -7.23 -20.91 19.48
CA ARG A 134 -6.96 -21.06 20.91
C ARG A 134 -8.27 -21.21 21.71
N ASP A 135 -8.27 -22.20 22.61
CA ASP A 135 -9.41 -22.48 23.50
C ASP A 135 -9.57 -21.43 24.62
N ASP A 136 -8.50 -20.72 24.96
CA ASP A 136 -8.47 -19.73 26.04
C ASP A 136 -8.85 -18.31 25.59
N ILE A 137 -9.29 -18.13 24.34
CA ILE A 137 -9.79 -16.84 23.86
C ILE A 137 -11.29 -16.69 24.18
N PRO A 138 -11.72 -15.56 24.76
CA PRO A 138 -13.12 -15.25 25.00
C PRO A 138 -13.92 -15.17 23.71
N GLU A 139 -15.21 -15.55 23.76
CA GLU A 139 -16.09 -15.54 22.59
C GLU A 139 -16.19 -14.14 21.94
N GLN A 140 -16.12 -13.08 22.73
CA GLN A 140 -16.17 -11.70 22.24
C GLN A 140 -14.90 -11.34 21.44
N ALA A 141 -13.71 -11.66 21.97
CA ALA A 141 -12.45 -11.49 21.24
C ALA A 141 -12.41 -12.37 19.97
N LYS A 142 -12.95 -13.60 20.02
CA LYS A 142 -13.10 -14.44 18.81
C LYS A 142 -13.97 -13.77 17.75
N ALA A 143 -15.04 -13.08 18.14
CA ALA A 143 -15.88 -12.33 17.20
C ALA A 143 -15.11 -11.17 16.54
N GLY A 144 -14.33 -10.41 17.33
CA GLY A 144 -13.45 -9.36 16.82
C GLY A 144 -12.39 -9.89 15.84
N ILE A 145 -11.72 -10.99 16.20
CA ILE A 145 -10.74 -11.68 15.35
C ILE A 145 -11.39 -12.19 14.05
N THR A 146 -12.58 -12.78 14.14
CA THR A 146 -13.34 -13.25 12.97
C THR A 146 -13.66 -12.10 12.03
N LYS A 147 -14.16 -10.98 12.57
CA LYS A 147 -14.42 -9.76 11.81
C LYS A 147 -13.15 -9.24 11.11
N ALA A 148 -12.02 -9.23 11.82
CA ALA A 148 -10.73 -8.85 11.26
C ALA A 148 -10.33 -9.72 10.06
N ILE A 149 -10.45 -11.04 10.17
CA ILE A 149 -10.17 -11.99 9.07
C ILE A 149 -11.12 -11.75 7.88
N GLU A 150 -12.41 -11.56 8.13
CA GLU A 150 -13.38 -11.27 7.08
C GLU A 150 -13.09 -9.96 6.35
N ASN A 151 -12.71 -8.92 7.09
CA ASN A 151 -12.34 -7.63 6.53
C ASN A 151 -11.09 -7.75 5.63
N GLN A 152 -10.07 -8.48 6.08
CA GLN A 152 -8.90 -8.78 5.25
C GLN A 152 -9.27 -9.54 3.97
N ALA A 153 -10.15 -10.54 4.06
CA ALA A 153 -10.60 -11.30 2.91
C ALA A 153 -11.34 -10.41 1.89
N LYS A 154 -12.25 -9.54 2.37
CA LYS A 154 -12.97 -8.57 1.52
C LYS A 154 -12.00 -7.58 0.86
N ALA A 155 -11.04 -7.05 1.60
CA ALA A 155 -10.03 -6.15 1.07
C ALA A 155 -9.19 -6.81 -0.03
N LYS A 156 -8.75 -8.06 0.17
CA LYS A 156 -8.01 -8.84 -0.84
C LYS A 156 -8.84 -9.07 -2.10
N GLN A 157 -10.11 -9.44 -1.94
CA GLN A 157 -11.03 -9.62 -3.06
C GLN A 157 -11.21 -8.31 -3.87
N ARG A 158 -11.46 -7.18 -3.19
CA ARG A 158 -11.59 -5.87 -3.86
C ARG A 158 -10.33 -5.48 -4.61
N ALA A 159 -9.15 -5.73 -4.03
CA ALA A 159 -7.87 -5.46 -4.67
C ALA A 159 -7.68 -6.30 -5.95
N GLU A 160 -8.07 -7.58 -5.92
CA GLU A 160 -8.00 -8.47 -7.08
C GLU A 160 -9.00 -8.08 -8.18
N GLU A 161 -10.22 -7.71 -7.80
CA GLU A 161 -11.23 -7.20 -8.73
C GLU A 161 -10.76 -5.91 -9.40
N ALA A 162 -10.21 -4.97 -8.64
CA ALA A 162 -9.66 -3.71 -9.17
C ALA A 162 -8.49 -3.97 -10.15
N ARG A 163 -7.58 -4.89 -9.80
CA ARG A 163 -6.48 -5.30 -10.70
C ARG A 163 -7.00 -5.93 -11.99
N SER A 164 -8.02 -6.78 -11.90
CA SER A 164 -8.64 -7.43 -13.05
C SER A 164 -9.33 -6.41 -13.97
N GLN A 165 -10.06 -5.45 -13.41
CA GLN A 165 -10.67 -4.37 -14.16
C GLN A 165 -9.64 -3.45 -14.83
N ALA A 166 -8.54 -3.12 -14.13
CA ALA A 166 -7.46 -2.32 -14.69
C ALA A 166 -6.79 -3.03 -15.87
N ARG A 167 -6.54 -4.34 -15.78
CA ARG A 167 -6.02 -5.15 -16.88
C ARG A 167 -6.96 -5.20 -18.08
N ALA A 168 -8.26 -5.37 -17.84
CA ALA A 168 -9.27 -5.38 -18.90
C ALA A 168 -9.34 -4.03 -19.64
N LYS A 169 -9.31 -2.90 -18.91
CA LYS A 169 -9.30 -1.54 -19.49
C LYS A 169 -7.99 -1.24 -20.23
N GLY A 170 -6.84 -1.68 -19.69
CA GLY A 170 -5.53 -1.53 -20.32
C GLY A 170 -5.41 -2.26 -21.67
N ASN A 171 -5.97 -3.47 -21.75
CA ASN A 171 -6.02 -4.22 -23.01
C ASN A 171 -6.97 -3.59 -24.04
N GLY A 172 -8.09 -3.00 -23.61
CA GLY A 172 -9.03 -2.29 -24.49
C GLY A 172 -8.41 -1.07 -25.17
N ALA A 173 -7.70 -0.22 -24.41
CA ALA A 173 -7.04 0.99 -24.95
C ALA A 173 -5.93 0.67 -25.97
N SER A 174 -5.22 -0.44 -25.78
CA SER A 174 -4.18 -0.92 -26.70
C SER A 174 -4.77 -1.47 -28.02
N GLN A 175 -5.92 -2.16 -27.93
CA GLN A 175 -6.65 -2.61 -29.12
C GLN A 175 -7.24 -1.45 -29.94
N GLU A 176 -7.73 -0.40 -29.28
CA GLU A 176 -8.35 0.74 -29.93
C GLU A 176 -7.32 1.65 -30.63
N LYS A 177 -6.15 1.88 -30.00
CA LYS A 177 -4.99 2.52 -30.65
C LYS A 177 -4.51 1.71 -31.86
N GLY A 178 -4.41 0.39 -31.74
CA GLY A 178 -4.01 -0.48 -32.85
C GLY A 178 -4.97 -0.41 -34.05
N LYS A 179 -6.29 -0.28 -33.80
CA LYS A 179 -7.28 -0.09 -34.87
C LYS A 179 -7.16 1.29 -35.54
N GLN A 180 -6.98 2.36 -34.76
CA GLN A 180 -6.79 3.71 -35.31
C GLN A 180 -5.51 3.84 -36.14
N GLU A 181 -4.39 3.27 -35.69
CA GLU A 181 -3.14 3.27 -36.46
C GLU A 181 -3.25 2.47 -37.75
N LYS A 182 -3.96 1.34 -37.71
CA LYS A 182 -4.21 0.52 -38.91
C LYS A 182 -5.08 1.25 -39.94
N GLN A 183 -6.11 1.97 -39.49
CA GLN A 183 -6.93 2.83 -40.36
C GLN A 183 -6.11 3.98 -40.98
N LYS A 184 -5.33 4.71 -40.17
CA LYS A 184 -4.44 5.77 -40.69
C LYS A 184 -3.40 5.23 -41.68
N GLY A 185 -2.89 4.02 -41.44
CA GLY A 185 -1.97 3.36 -42.37
C GLY A 185 -2.63 3.02 -43.70
N GLN A 186 -3.88 2.55 -43.68
CA GLN A 186 -4.66 2.26 -44.88
C GLN A 186 -4.98 3.52 -45.70
N GLU A 187 -5.45 4.59 -45.06
CA GLU A 187 -5.72 5.87 -45.75
C GLU A 187 -4.47 6.45 -46.41
N ARG A 188 -3.31 6.39 -45.73
CA ARG A 188 -2.03 6.86 -46.30
C ARG A 188 -1.59 6.02 -47.49
N ALA A 189 -1.77 4.71 -47.43
CA ALA A 189 -1.43 3.82 -48.54
C ALA A 189 -2.32 4.08 -49.76
N GLU A 190 -3.60 4.39 -49.53
CA GLU A 190 -4.57 4.69 -50.58
C GLU A 190 -4.30 6.05 -51.24
N GLN A 191 -4.00 7.09 -50.45
CA GLN A 191 -3.53 8.38 -50.97
C GLN A 191 -2.24 8.26 -51.80
N ALA A 192 -1.26 7.47 -51.34
CA ALA A 192 -0.02 7.26 -52.07
C ALA A 192 -0.26 6.56 -53.43
N ARG A 193 -1.22 5.63 -53.50
CA ARG A 193 -1.62 4.98 -54.76
C ARG A 193 -2.28 5.97 -55.72
N GLN A 194 -3.18 6.82 -55.24
CA GLN A 194 -3.84 7.84 -56.07
C GLN A 194 -2.81 8.83 -56.64
N GLN A 195 -1.92 9.38 -55.79
CA GLN A 195 -0.85 10.28 -56.25
C GLN A 195 0.10 9.60 -57.25
N GLY A 196 0.37 8.30 -57.07
CA GLY A 196 1.18 7.53 -58.01
C GLY A 196 0.51 7.38 -59.38
N GLN A 197 -0.80 7.14 -59.42
CA GLN A 197 -1.58 7.05 -60.65
C GLN A 197 -1.64 8.39 -61.38
N GLU A 198 -1.93 9.49 -60.67
CA GLU A 198 -1.96 10.84 -61.25
C GLU A 198 -0.61 11.24 -61.88
N ARG A 199 0.50 10.93 -61.21
CA ARG A 199 1.85 11.18 -61.74
C ARG A 199 2.16 10.33 -62.97
N ALA A 200 1.69 9.08 -63.01
CA ALA A 200 1.88 8.21 -64.17
C ALA A 200 1.09 8.72 -65.39
N GLU A 201 -0.13 9.20 -65.19
CA GLU A 201 -0.95 9.80 -66.25
C GLU A 201 -0.33 11.12 -66.77
N GLN A 202 0.10 12.02 -65.87
CA GLN A 202 0.78 13.26 -66.26
C GLN A 202 2.12 13.00 -66.99
N GLY A 203 2.86 11.97 -66.58
CA GLY A 203 4.11 11.57 -67.24
C GLY A 203 3.89 10.98 -68.64
N GLN A 204 2.75 10.33 -68.90
CA GLN A 204 2.38 9.86 -70.23
C GLN A 204 1.89 11.00 -71.14
N ALA A 205 1.22 12.01 -70.59
CA ALA A 205 0.76 13.19 -71.35
C ALA A 205 1.92 14.10 -71.80
N ASN A 206 3.03 14.13 -71.07
CA ASN A 206 4.22 14.95 -71.39
C ASN A 206 5.30 14.21 -72.17
N LYS A 207 5.02 13.00 -72.70
CA LYS A 207 5.99 12.26 -73.49
C LYS A 207 6.25 13.03 -74.80
N PRO A 208 7.45 13.60 -75.03
CA PRO A 208 7.70 14.39 -76.22
C PRO A 208 7.53 13.50 -77.45
N GLU A 209 6.67 13.90 -78.38
CA GLU A 209 6.56 13.27 -79.70
C GLU A 209 7.95 13.29 -80.32
N ASN A 210 8.55 12.11 -80.46
CA ASN A 210 9.86 11.93 -81.05
C ASN A 210 9.78 12.36 -82.52
N PRO A 211 10.33 13.53 -82.90
CA PRO A 211 10.32 13.92 -84.30
C PRO A 211 11.31 12.99 -85.00
N GLY A 212 10.78 12.18 -85.91
CA GLY A 212 11.48 11.06 -86.54
C GLY A 212 12.91 11.36 -86.99
N ARG A 213 13.75 10.34 -86.80
CA ARG A 213 15.07 10.22 -87.44
C ARG A 213 14.94 10.25 -88.98
N PRO A 214 15.95 10.80 -89.67
CA PRO A 214 15.94 11.13 -91.10
C PRO A 214 15.84 9.93 -92.04
#